data_AF-A0A957H7D2-F1
#
_entry.id   AF-A0A957H7D2-F1
#
_cell.length_a   1.000
_cell.length_b   1.000
_cell.length_c   1.000
_cell.angle_alpha   90.00
_cell.angle_beta   90.00
_cell.angle_gamma   90.00
#
_symmetry.space_group_name_H-M   'P 1'
#
loop_
_entity.id
_entity.type
_entity.pdbx_description
1 polymer ?
#
loop_
_entity_poly.entity_id
_entity_poly.type
_entity_poly.pdbx_seq_one_letter_code
_entity_poly.pdbx_strand_id
1 'polypeptide(L)'
;EWFLVADRPVPDVDYYEGQSLEENGLGTVRRYLDDFAELREEIAEFRAETPDFQSPYANVTLVTAALFGRTLARTAAEFSELTGQTLHIEIVENERFGSTITVAGLLLAGDVINHLLKIEMGDLVVLPRVIFDHPDVISLDDLTPQEVANRLDRPVLLADSLGDVWDALIDQPALLYKPGQRPDDASLNLRVLNDDDLDSSAHQS
;
A
#
# COMPACT_ATOMS: atom_id res chain seq x y z
N GLU A 1 7.18 16.06 9.81
CA GLU A 1 7.21 15.31 11.09
C GLU A 1 6.39 15.93 12.24
N TRP A 2 6.37 17.25 12.49
CA TRP A 2 5.67 17.81 13.67
C TRP A 2 4.13 17.68 13.70
N PHE A 3 3.44 17.64 12.56
CA PHE A 3 1.97 17.59 12.52
C PHE A 3 1.39 16.22 12.89
N LEU A 4 2.02 15.14 12.42
CA LEU A 4 1.60 13.77 12.71
C LEU A 4 1.84 13.38 14.17
N VAL A 5 2.82 14.01 14.83
CA VAL A 5 3.09 13.83 16.27
C VAL A 5 2.13 14.65 17.14
N ALA A 6 1.61 15.77 16.64
CA ALA A 6 0.86 16.76 17.43
C ALA A 6 -0.68 16.72 17.30
N ASP A 7 -1.26 15.74 16.61
CA ASP A 7 -2.73 15.57 16.43
C ASP A 7 -3.43 16.83 15.88
N ARG A 8 -2.75 17.56 15.00
CA ARG A 8 -3.29 18.74 14.33
C ARG A 8 -3.73 18.38 12.91
N PRO A 9 -4.80 19.01 12.39
CA PRO A 9 -5.19 18.86 10.99
C PRO A 9 -4.01 19.24 10.09
N VAL A 10 -3.80 18.45 9.04
CA VAL A 10 -2.80 18.74 8.01
C VAL A 10 -3.19 20.06 7.33
N PRO A 11 -2.31 21.10 7.34
CA PRO A 11 -2.62 22.39 6.75
C PRO A 11 -2.94 22.32 5.25
N ASP A 12 -3.64 23.34 4.76
CA ASP A 12 -3.96 23.55 3.33
C ASP A 12 -2.71 23.96 2.53
N VAL A 13 -2.76 23.81 1.20
CA VAL A 13 -1.61 24.01 0.29
C VAL A 13 -1.04 25.44 0.38
N ASP A 14 -1.91 26.42 0.65
CA ASP A 14 -1.57 27.84 0.79
C ASP A 14 -0.70 28.15 2.02
N TYR A 15 -0.61 27.23 2.99
CA TYR A 15 0.31 27.38 4.13
C TYR A 15 1.78 27.15 3.74
N TYR A 16 2.04 26.57 2.56
CA TYR A 16 3.34 26.05 2.16
C TYR A 16 4.06 26.86 1.07
N GLU A 17 3.66 28.11 0.81
CA GLU A 17 4.40 29.01 -0.11
C GLU A 17 5.87 29.15 0.32
N GLY A 18 6.76 28.34 -0.25
CA GLY A 18 8.22 28.49 -0.18
C GLY A 18 9.03 27.39 0.50
N GLN A 19 8.48 26.22 0.85
CA GLN A 19 9.27 25.09 1.36
C GLN A 19 9.06 23.82 0.53
N SER A 20 10.15 23.20 0.08
CA SER A 20 10.16 21.99 -0.76
C SER A 20 9.41 20.86 -0.06
N LEU A 21 8.27 20.46 -0.62
CA LEU A 21 7.35 19.44 -0.07
C LEU A 21 7.94 18.01 -0.08
N GLU A 22 9.14 17.83 -0.62
CA GLU A 22 9.70 16.51 -0.96
C GLU A 22 10.48 15.82 0.18
N GLU A 23 10.88 16.51 1.26
CA GLU A 23 11.92 15.95 2.15
C GLU A 23 11.46 15.35 3.49
N ASN A 24 10.17 15.23 3.82
CA ASN A 24 9.74 14.77 5.17
C ASN A 24 8.52 13.82 5.24
N GLY A 25 8.13 13.14 4.14
CA GLY A 25 7.03 12.16 4.12
C GLY A 25 5.61 12.73 4.30
N LEU A 26 5.46 14.02 4.56
CA LEU A 26 4.16 14.71 4.69
C LEU A 26 3.45 14.85 3.35
N GLY A 27 4.19 15.03 2.25
CA GLY A 27 3.62 15.05 0.90
C GLY A 27 2.97 13.72 0.51
N THR A 28 3.58 12.60 0.90
CA THR A 28 3.04 11.25 0.67
C THR A 28 1.73 11.02 1.42
N VAL A 29 1.66 11.46 2.68
CA VAL A 29 0.43 11.36 3.48
C VAL A 29 -0.68 12.24 2.90
N ARG A 30 -0.36 13.46 2.43
CA ARG A 30 -1.35 14.33 1.81
C ARG A 30 -1.91 13.72 0.53
N ARG A 31 -1.05 13.25 -0.36
CA ARG A 31 -1.44 12.56 -1.60
C ARG A 31 -2.36 11.38 -1.31
N TYR A 32 -1.96 10.50 -0.38
CA TYR A 32 -2.81 9.38 0.05
C TYR A 32 -4.21 9.80 0.50
N LEU A 33 -4.34 10.92 1.23
CA LEU A 33 -5.64 11.41 1.69
C LEU A 33 -6.48 12.01 0.56
N ASP A 34 -5.83 12.66 -0.41
CA ASP A 34 -6.49 13.18 -1.61
C ASP A 34 -6.96 12.02 -2.51
N ASP A 35 -6.10 11.03 -2.76
CA ASP A 35 -6.42 9.79 -3.50
C ASP A 35 -7.59 9.05 -2.84
N PHE A 36 -7.58 8.93 -1.50
CA PHE A 36 -8.69 8.31 -0.77
C PHE A 36 -9.99 9.11 -0.87
N ALA A 37 -9.92 10.43 -1.01
CA ALA A 37 -11.12 11.24 -1.17
C ALA A 37 -11.80 11.01 -2.52
N GLU A 38 -11.01 10.86 -3.59
CA GLU A 38 -11.51 10.53 -4.93
C GLU A 38 -12.07 9.10 -4.97
N LEU A 39 -11.37 8.14 -4.34
CA LEU A 39 -11.77 6.74 -4.29
C LEU A 39 -13.16 6.52 -3.66
N ARG A 40 -13.60 7.38 -2.73
CA ARG A 40 -14.94 7.28 -2.12
C ARG A 40 -16.06 7.31 -3.16
N GLU A 41 -15.96 8.24 -4.11
CA GLU A 41 -16.97 8.41 -5.15
C GLU A 41 -16.94 7.20 -6.09
N GLU A 42 -15.75 6.71 -6.45
CA GLU A 42 -15.58 5.53 -7.29
C GLU A 42 -16.22 4.26 -6.66
N ILE A 43 -15.97 4.02 -5.37
CA ILE A 43 -16.59 2.89 -4.65
C ILE A 43 -18.11 3.02 -4.66
N ALA A 44 -18.63 4.22 -4.42
CA ALA A 44 -20.08 4.46 -4.38
C ALA A 44 -20.73 4.22 -5.75
N GLU A 45 -20.12 4.70 -6.83
CA GLU A 45 -20.57 4.49 -8.21
C GLU A 45 -20.55 3.00 -8.56
N PHE A 46 -19.43 2.30 -8.33
CA PHE A 46 -19.30 0.88 -8.64
C PHE A 46 -20.34 0.02 -7.90
N ARG A 47 -20.61 0.34 -6.62
CA ARG A 47 -21.61 -0.35 -5.79
C ARG A 47 -23.04 -0.10 -6.27
N ALA A 48 -23.32 1.09 -6.78
CA ALA A 48 -24.62 1.42 -7.36
C ALA A 48 -24.85 0.67 -8.68
N GLU A 49 -23.82 0.53 -9.51
CA GLU A 49 -23.87 -0.19 -10.78
C GLU A 49 -23.86 -1.72 -10.60
N THR A 50 -23.18 -2.21 -9.57
CA THR A 50 -22.92 -3.64 -9.34
C THR A 50 -23.29 -4.09 -7.92
N PRO A 51 -24.56 -3.96 -7.49
CA PRO A 51 -24.96 -4.18 -6.10
C PRO A 51 -24.79 -5.64 -5.63
N ASP A 52 -24.82 -6.60 -6.56
CA ASP A 52 -24.66 -8.03 -6.27
C ASP A 52 -23.20 -8.51 -6.38
N PHE A 53 -22.25 -7.62 -6.66
CA PHE A 53 -20.84 -7.99 -6.76
C PHE A 53 -20.30 -8.45 -5.41
N GLN A 54 -19.69 -9.63 -5.41
CA GLN A 54 -19.02 -10.20 -4.24
C GLN A 54 -17.52 -10.20 -4.48
N SER A 55 -16.80 -9.48 -3.63
CA SER A 55 -15.35 -9.46 -3.65
C SER A 55 -14.76 -10.83 -3.30
N PRO A 56 -13.63 -11.22 -3.89
CA PRO A 56 -12.93 -12.46 -3.55
C PRO A 56 -12.31 -12.48 -2.15
N TYR A 57 -12.15 -11.33 -1.48
CA TYR A 57 -11.48 -11.22 -0.17
C TYR A 57 -12.38 -10.52 0.85
N ALA A 58 -12.88 -11.25 1.84
CA ALA A 58 -13.75 -10.66 2.88
C ALA A 58 -12.96 -10.03 4.04
N ASN A 59 -11.80 -10.61 4.37
CA ASN A 59 -10.93 -10.17 5.45
C ASN A 59 -9.57 -9.75 4.88
N VAL A 60 -9.13 -8.54 5.17
CA VAL A 60 -7.87 -7.98 4.65
C VAL A 60 -6.99 -7.53 5.79
N THR A 61 -5.73 -7.96 5.79
CA THR A 61 -4.71 -7.51 6.74
C THR A 61 -3.83 -6.45 6.10
N LEU A 62 -3.94 -5.20 6.56
CA LEU A 62 -3.12 -4.07 6.13
C LEU A 62 -1.90 -3.92 7.03
N VAL A 63 -0.70 -4.11 6.48
CA VAL A 63 0.55 -3.92 7.22
C VAL A 63 1.05 -2.49 7.05
N THR A 64 1.55 -1.90 8.12
CA THR A 64 2.19 -0.58 8.06
C THR A 64 3.24 -0.39 9.15
N ALA A 65 4.03 0.68 9.04
CA ALA A 65 4.93 1.13 10.10
C ALA A 65 4.23 2.13 11.03
N ALA A 66 4.83 2.36 12.21
CA ALA A 66 4.21 3.12 13.29
C ALA A 66 3.78 4.56 12.91
N LEU A 67 4.50 5.29 12.03
CA LEU A 67 4.15 6.69 11.71
C LEU A 67 2.78 6.80 11.05
N PHE A 68 2.50 5.85 10.17
CA PHE A 68 1.33 5.89 9.30
C PHE A 68 0.13 5.15 9.89
N GLY A 69 0.34 4.30 10.90
CA GLY A 69 -0.69 3.50 11.54
C GLY A 69 -1.95 4.27 11.93
N ARG A 70 -1.83 5.48 12.49
CA ARG A 70 -3.00 6.29 12.86
C ARG A 70 -3.79 6.80 11.65
N THR A 71 -3.09 7.31 10.64
CA THR A 71 -3.72 7.81 9.40
C THR A 71 -4.40 6.66 8.65
N LEU A 72 -3.72 5.52 8.55
CA LEU A 72 -4.26 4.32 7.94
C LEU A 72 -5.50 3.84 8.72
N ALA A 73 -5.47 3.79 10.05
CA ALA A 73 -6.60 3.36 10.86
C ALA A 73 -7.87 4.19 10.62
N ARG A 74 -7.73 5.52 10.51
CA ARG A 74 -8.88 6.39 10.24
C ARG A 74 -9.49 6.11 8.87
N THR A 75 -8.67 6.01 7.83
CA THR A 75 -9.13 5.81 6.45
C THR A 75 -9.61 4.38 6.21
N ALA A 76 -8.98 3.39 6.81
CA ALA A 76 -9.38 1.98 6.77
C ALA A 76 -10.75 1.75 7.42
N ALA A 77 -11.07 2.42 8.53
CA ALA A 77 -12.41 2.31 9.13
C ALA A 77 -13.51 2.77 8.16
N GLU A 78 -13.30 3.92 7.51
CA GLU A 78 -14.24 4.44 6.51
C GLU A 78 -14.29 3.55 5.25
N PHE A 79 -13.13 3.09 4.76
CA PHE A 79 -13.07 2.16 3.63
C PHE A 79 -13.79 0.84 3.94
N SER A 80 -13.68 0.33 5.17
CA SER A 80 -14.41 -0.85 5.63
C SER A 80 -15.92 -0.65 5.58
N GLU A 81 -16.42 0.52 5.98
CA GLU A 81 -17.85 0.87 5.89
C GLU A 81 -18.35 0.94 4.44
N LEU A 82 -17.56 1.53 3.53
CA LEU A 82 -17.91 1.68 2.11
C LEU A 82 -17.88 0.33 1.37
N THR A 83 -16.83 -0.46 1.60
CA THR A 83 -16.56 -1.73 0.90
C THR A 83 -17.20 -2.95 1.58
N GLY A 84 -17.66 -2.83 2.82
CA GLY A 84 -18.21 -3.92 3.61
C GLY A 84 -17.19 -4.98 4.03
N GLN A 85 -15.89 -4.73 3.80
CA GLN A 85 -14.82 -5.66 4.14
C GLN A 85 -14.30 -5.45 5.54
N THR A 86 -13.85 -6.54 6.17
CA THR A 86 -13.21 -6.48 7.48
C THR A 86 -11.72 -6.19 7.28
N LEU A 87 -11.26 -5.06 7.82
CA LEU A 87 -9.85 -4.67 7.73
C LEU A 87 -9.17 -4.80 9.09
N HIS A 88 -8.05 -5.50 9.12
CA HIS A 88 -7.17 -5.63 10.27
C HIS A 88 -5.88 -4.86 10.00
N ILE A 89 -5.47 -3.99 10.93
CA ILE A 89 -4.27 -3.17 10.76
C ILE A 89 -3.18 -3.68 11.66
N GLU A 90 -2.07 -4.06 11.05
CA GLU A 90 -0.91 -4.61 11.73
C GLU A 90 0.24 -3.62 11.63
N ILE A 91 0.55 -3.00 12.76
CA ILE A 91 1.70 -2.12 12.88
C ILE A 91 2.91 -2.99 13.20
N VAL A 92 3.83 -3.08 12.25
CA VAL A 92 5.08 -3.83 12.41
C VAL A 92 6.19 -2.86 12.79
N GLU A 93 6.91 -3.19 13.86
CA GLU A 93 8.10 -2.45 14.27
C GLU A 93 9.33 -3.00 13.53
N ASN A 94 10.29 -2.11 13.25
CA ASN A 94 11.57 -2.51 12.69
C ASN A 94 12.52 -2.98 13.80
N GLU A 95 12.86 -4.27 13.82
CA GLU A 95 13.73 -4.81 14.88
C GLU A 95 15.22 -4.45 14.66
N ARG A 96 15.61 -4.17 13.43
CA ARG A 96 17.03 -4.02 13.02
C ARG A 96 17.55 -2.58 13.14
N PHE A 97 16.68 -1.59 12.93
CA PHE A 97 16.96 -0.16 13.04
C PHE A 97 16.31 0.49 14.28
N GLY A 98 15.57 -0.30 15.06
CA GLY A 98 14.92 0.10 16.31
C GLY A 98 13.56 0.77 16.12
N SER A 99 12.78 0.85 17.21
CA SER A 99 11.41 1.39 17.26
C SER A 99 11.28 2.89 16.92
N THR A 100 12.40 3.58 16.67
CA THR A 100 12.46 4.99 16.25
C THR A 100 12.30 5.14 14.73
N ILE A 101 12.38 4.05 13.97
CA ILE A 101 12.06 4.06 12.54
C ILE A 101 10.56 3.97 12.37
N THR A 102 10.00 5.00 11.75
CA THR A 102 8.54 5.18 11.69
C THR A 102 7.99 5.04 10.26
N VAL A 103 8.86 4.92 9.25
CA VAL A 103 8.52 4.91 7.82
C VAL A 103 8.52 3.49 7.25
N ALA A 104 7.52 3.17 6.42
CA ALA A 104 7.32 1.82 5.87
C ALA A 104 8.47 1.29 5.00
N GLY A 105 9.21 2.16 4.29
CA GLY A 105 10.31 1.76 3.40
C GLY A 105 11.55 1.19 4.09
N LEU A 106 11.55 1.17 5.41
CA LEU A 106 12.63 0.54 6.17
C LEU A 106 12.22 -0.80 6.77
N LEU A 107 10.93 -1.18 6.73
CA LEU A 107 10.48 -2.47 7.24
C LEU A 107 11.16 -3.61 6.51
N LEU A 108 11.56 -4.64 7.26
CA LEU A 108 12.11 -5.87 6.72
C LEU A 108 10.96 -6.85 6.46
N ALA A 109 11.00 -7.54 5.33
CA ALA A 109 9.99 -8.53 5.02
C ALA A 109 10.01 -9.69 6.03
N GLY A 110 11.18 -10.02 6.57
CA GLY A 110 11.33 -10.99 7.64
C GLY A 110 10.58 -10.62 8.92
N ASP A 111 10.65 -9.34 9.34
CA ASP A 111 9.94 -8.85 10.53
C ASP A 111 8.42 -8.93 10.33
N VAL A 112 7.96 -8.54 9.14
CA VAL A 112 6.55 -8.67 8.73
C VAL A 112 6.09 -10.12 8.80
N ILE A 113 6.84 -11.05 8.20
CA ILE A 113 6.50 -12.48 8.23
C ILE A 113 6.43 -12.98 9.68
N ASN A 114 7.43 -12.68 10.49
CA ASN A 114 7.51 -13.13 11.88
C ASN A 114 6.39 -12.56 12.75
N HIS A 115 5.94 -11.33 12.48
CA HIS A 115 4.79 -10.72 13.15
C HIS A 115 3.49 -11.40 12.73
N LEU A 116 3.25 -11.48 11.42
CA LEU A 116 2.01 -11.99 10.85
C LEU A 116 1.77 -13.48 11.15
N LEU A 117 2.81 -14.30 11.24
CA LEU A 117 2.70 -15.72 11.61
C LEU A 117 2.25 -15.95 13.07
N LYS A 118 2.19 -14.90 13.90
CA LYS A 118 1.77 -14.99 15.32
C LYS A 118 0.31 -14.57 15.53
N ILE A 119 -0.39 -14.14 14.49
CA ILE A 119 -1.76 -13.63 14.55
C ILE A 119 -2.66 -14.36 13.55
N GLU A 120 -3.95 -14.11 13.64
CA GLU A 120 -4.92 -14.55 12.62
C GLU A 120 -4.96 -13.52 11.49
N MET A 121 -4.35 -13.86 10.36
CA MET A 121 -4.37 -13.03 9.14
C MET A 121 -5.68 -13.21 8.37
N GLY A 122 -6.08 -12.16 7.65
CA GLY A 122 -7.17 -12.22 6.69
C GLY A 122 -6.85 -13.09 5.46
N ASP A 123 -7.79 -13.08 4.53
CA ASP A 123 -7.73 -13.82 3.27
C ASP A 123 -6.80 -13.14 2.25
N LEU A 124 -6.49 -11.86 2.46
CA LEU A 124 -5.53 -11.05 1.70
C LEU A 124 -4.60 -10.29 2.66
N VAL A 125 -3.30 -10.34 2.41
CA VAL A 125 -2.30 -9.51 3.11
C VAL A 125 -1.88 -8.38 2.19
N VAL A 126 -1.92 -7.15 2.68
CA VAL A 126 -1.49 -5.95 1.95
C VAL A 126 -0.23 -5.40 2.60
N LEU A 127 0.82 -5.30 1.79
CA LEU A 127 2.11 -4.75 2.20
C LEU A 127 2.35 -3.41 1.49
N PRO A 128 2.95 -2.42 2.15
CA PRO A 128 3.40 -1.21 1.50
C PRO A 128 4.38 -1.55 0.38
N ARG A 129 4.10 -1.10 -0.86
CA ARG A 129 4.98 -1.36 -2.03
C ARG A 129 6.41 -0.90 -1.78
N VAL A 130 6.56 0.20 -1.03
CA VAL A 130 7.85 0.78 -0.66
C VAL A 130 8.80 -0.17 0.09
N ILE A 131 8.30 -1.26 0.70
CA ILE A 131 9.14 -2.31 1.30
C ILE A 131 10.02 -2.98 0.24
N PHE A 132 9.55 -3.04 -1.01
CA PHE A 132 10.21 -3.70 -2.14
C PHE A 132 10.67 -2.70 -3.21
N ASP A 133 10.92 -1.44 -2.82
CA ASP A 133 11.41 -0.36 -3.70
C ASP A 133 12.91 -0.52 -3.99
N HIS A 134 13.26 -1.68 -4.52
CA HIS A 134 14.57 -2.04 -5.02
C HIS A 134 14.44 -2.41 -6.51
N PRO A 135 15.43 -2.14 -7.38
CA PRO A 135 15.38 -2.49 -8.80
C PRO A 135 15.05 -3.96 -9.09
N ASP A 136 15.46 -4.86 -8.18
CA ASP A 136 15.20 -6.30 -8.27
C ASP A 136 13.89 -6.75 -7.59
N VAL A 137 13.05 -5.81 -7.12
CA VAL A 137 11.80 -6.06 -6.41
C VAL A 137 12.01 -6.98 -5.20
N ILE A 138 12.98 -6.61 -4.37
CA ILE A 138 13.34 -7.29 -3.12
C ILE A 138 13.28 -6.30 -1.96
N SER A 139 13.00 -6.83 -0.78
CA SER A 139 13.10 -6.10 0.48
C SER A 139 14.55 -5.90 0.92
N LEU A 140 14.77 -5.07 1.94
CA LEU A 140 16.10 -4.79 2.51
C LEU A 140 16.79 -6.03 3.14
N ASP A 141 16.05 -7.13 3.34
CA ASP A 141 16.56 -8.43 3.77
C ASP A 141 16.49 -9.50 2.68
N ASP A 142 16.55 -9.08 1.41
CA ASP A 142 16.69 -9.91 0.20
C ASP A 142 15.51 -10.87 -0.06
N LEU A 143 14.33 -10.60 0.49
CA LEU A 143 13.11 -11.38 0.23
C LEU A 143 12.25 -10.72 -0.85
N THR A 144 11.75 -11.54 -1.77
CA THR A 144 10.76 -11.13 -2.79
C THR A 144 9.32 -11.16 -2.24
N PRO A 145 8.37 -10.40 -2.84
CA PRO A 145 6.95 -10.49 -2.50
C PRO A 145 6.39 -11.91 -2.65
N GLN A 146 6.85 -12.65 -3.66
CA GLN A 146 6.45 -14.03 -3.90
C GLN A 146 6.91 -14.97 -2.77
N GLU A 147 8.13 -14.79 -2.25
CA GLU A 147 8.59 -15.54 -1.08
C GLU A 147 7.77 -15.20 0.17
N VAL A 148 7.37 -13.95 0.33
CA VAL A 148 6.49 -13.54 1.44
C VAL A 148 5.13 -14.23 1.32
N ALA A 149 4.49 -14.19 0.15
CA ALA A 149 3.22 -14.89 -0.10
C ALA A 149 3.33 -16.41 0.17
N ASN A 150 4.42 -17.02 -0.28
CA ASN A 150 4.68 -18.45 -0.06
C ASN A 150 4.89 -18.79 1.43
N ARG A 151 5.56 -17.93 2.19
CA ARG A 151 5.81 -18.16 3.63
C ARG A 151 4.60 -17.91 4.50
N LEU A 152 3.74 -16.95 4.12
CA LEU A 152 2.49 -16.67 4.83
C LEU A 152 1.35 -17.62 4.43
N ASP A 153 1.51 -18.38 3.34
CA ASP A 153 0.44 -19.17 2.71
C ASP A 153 -0.83 -18.33 2.47
N ARG A 154 -0.61 -17.09 2.01
CA ARG A 154 -1.64 -16.09 1.77
C ARG A 154 -1.30 -15.25 0.54
N PRO A 155 -2.30 -14.81 -0.24
CA PRO A 155 -2.10 -13.79 -1.26
C PRO A 155 -1.53 -12.51 -0.64
N VAL A 156 -0.52 -11.94 -1.30
CA VAL A 156 0.12 -10.69 -0.92
C VAL A 156 -0.08 -9.66 -2.02
N LEU A 157 -0.71 -8.54 -1.68
CA LEU A 157 -0.83 -7.37 -2.52
C LEU A 157 0.22 -6.34 -2.11
N LEU A 158 0.95 -5.78 -3.07
CA LEU A 158 1.72 -4.56 -2.85
C LEU A 158 0.87 -3.34 -3.19
N ALA A 159 0.77 -2.40 -2.26
CA ALA A 159 -0.07 -1.21 -2.40
C ALA A 159 0.68 0.07 -2.02
N ASP A 160 0.39 1.16 -2.72
CA ASP A 160 0.74 2.53 -2.32
C ASP A 160 -0.45 3.23 -1.63
N SER A 161 -1.68 2.85 -1.99
CA SER A 161 -2.91 3.47 -1.50
C SER A 161 -4.04 2.45 -1.25
N LEU A 162 -5.17 2.93 -0.74
CA LEU A 162 -6.40 2.11 -0.66
C LEU A 162 -7.04 1.87 -2.04
N GLY A 163 -6.65 2.62 -3.08
CA GLY A 163 -7.08 2.36 -4.46
C GLY A 163 -6.58 1.01 -4.96
N ASP A 164 -5.30 0.69 -4.71
CA ASP A 164 -4.75 -0.62 -5.07
C ASP A 164 -5.48 -1.77 -4.33
N VAL A 165 -5.88 -1.51 -3.07
CA VAL A 165 -6.67 -2.45 -2.28
C VAL A 165 -8.06 -2.61 -2.90
N TRP A 166 -8.70 -1.52 -3.28
CA TRP A 166 -10.00 -1.53 -3.95
C TRP A 166 -9.95 -2.32 -5.25
N ASP A 167 -8.95 -2.09 -6.10
CA ASP A 167 -8.71 -2.84 -7.33
C ASP A 167 -8.63 -4.34 -7.06
N ALA A 168 -7.90 -4.75 -6.03
CA ALA A 168 -7.84 -6.15 -5.63
C ALA A 168 -9.20 -6.69 -5.15
N LEU A 169 -9.99 -5.88 -4.44
CA LEU A 169 -11.33 -6.25 -3.98
C LEU A 169 -12.33 -6.39 -5.13
N ILE A 170 -12.12 -5.72 -6.27
CA ILE A 170 -12.94 -5.85 -7.48
C ILE A 170 -12.32 -6.78 -8.54
N ASP A 171 -11.37 -7.62 -8.14
CA ASP A 171 -10.67 -8.62 -8.98
C ASP A 171 -9.87 -8.02 -10.16
N GLN A 172 -9.30 -6.82 -9.95
CA GLN A 172 -8.43 -6.11 -10.90
C GLN A 172 -7.05 -5.73 -10.32
N PRO A 173 -6.37 -6.58 -9.52
CA PRO A 173 -5.14 -6.18 -8.84
C PRO A 173 -3.95 -6.01 -9.79
N ALA A 174 -3.17 -4.93 -9.61
CA ALA A 174 -1.93 -4.70 -10.35
C ALA A 174 -0.77 -5.58 -9.86
N LEU A 175 -0.55 -5.67 -8.54
CA LEU A 175 0.63 -6.29 -7.91
C LEU A 175 0.26 -7.36 -6.87
N LEU A 176 -0.47 -8.38 -7.31
CA LEU A 176 -0.89 -9.51 -6.46
C LEU A 176 -0.02 -10.75 -6.69
N TYR A 177 0.50 -11.30 -5.59
CA TYR A 177 1.31 -12.52 -5.55
C TYR A 177 0.55 -13.61 -4.81
N LYS A 178 0.29 -14.76 -5.44
CA LYS A 178 -0.44 -15.87 -4.81
C LYS A 178 0.52 -16.97 -4.34
N PRO A 179 0.24 -17.63 -3.21
CA PRO A 179 1.10 -18.71 -2.72
C PRO A 179 1.17 -19.86 -3.74
N GLY A 180 2.34 -20.49 -3.84
CA GLY A 180 2.61 -21.60 -4.74
C GLY A 180 2.88 -21.21 -6.20
N GLN A 181 2.85 -19.93 -6.55
CA GLN A 181 3.25 -19.45 -7.87
C GLN A 181 4.78 -19.35 -7.98
N ARG A 182 5.31 -19.62 -9.18
CA ARG A 182 6.72 -19.39 -9.47
C ARG A 182 6.97 -17.89 -9.66
N PRO A 183 8.12 -17.35 -9.23
CA PRO A 183 8.46 -15.93 -9.37
C PRO A 183 8.27 -15.40 -10.80
N ASP A 184 8.50 -16.26 -11.79
CA ASP A 184 8.47 -15.91 -13.21
C ASP A 184 7.05 -15.60 -13.74
N ASP A 185 5.99 -16.11 -13.11
CA ASP A 185 4.59 -15.89 -13.54
C ASP A 185 4.04 -14.49 -13.20
N ALA A 186 4.59 -13.84 -12.17
CA ALA A 186 4.13 -12.51 -11.72
C ALA A 186 4.74 -11.35 -12.54
N SER A 187 5.78 -11.63 -13.32
CA SER A 187 6.59 -10.61 -14.03
C SER A 187 5.90 -9.94 -15.24
N LEU A 188 4.66 -10.33 -15.58
CA LEU A 188 3.98 -9.83 -16.78
C LEU A 188 3.32 -8.45 -16.63
N ASN A 189 3.18 -7.89 -15.43
CA ASN A 189 2.49 -6.61 -15.23
C ASN A 189 3.39 -5.39 -14.96
N LEU A 190 4.71 -5.56 -14.77
CA LEU A 190 5.59 -4.42 -14.51
C LEU A 190 5.99 -3.62 -15.76
N ARG A 191 5.72 -4.13 -16.97
CA ARG A 191 6.14 -3.49 -18.22
C ARG A 191 5.23 -2.35 -18.72
N VAL A 192 4.09 -2.11 -18.07
CA VAL A 192 3.10 -1.12 -18.56
C VAL A 192 3.31 0.27 -17.95
N LEU A 193 4.16 0.43 -16.92
CA LEU A 193 4.34 1.73 -16.24
C LEU A 193 5.62 2.48 -16.63
N ASN A 194 6.43 1.96 -17.56
CA ASN A 194 7.70 2.60 -17.98
C ASN A 194 7.72 3.10 -19.44
N ASP A 195 6.60 3.09 -20.16
CA ASP A 195 6.56 3.44 -21.60
C ASP A 195 5.95 4.82 -21.93
N ASP A 196 5.90 5.75 -20.96
CA ASP A 196 5.36 7.11 -21.19
C ASP A 196 6.40 8.25 -21.21
N ASP A 197 7.70 7.96 -21.35
CA ASP A 197 8.71 9.05 -21.32
C ASP A 197 9.88 8.95 -22.31
N LEU A 198 9.67 8.37 -23.50
CA LEU A 198 10.66 8.42 -24.59
C LEU A 198 10.03 8.58 -25.99
N ASP A 199 9.22 9.62 -26.22
CA ASP A 199 9.08 10.15 -27.58
C ASP A 199 8.88 11.67 -27.61
N SER A 200 9.93 12.41 -27.25
CA SER A 200 10.06 13.82 -27.66
C SER A 200 11.52 14.22 -27.82
N SER A 201 12.16 13.72 -28.88
CA SER A 201 13.24 14.46 -29.55
C SER A 201 13.60 13.84 -30.90
N ALA A 202 12.70 14.00 -31.87
CA ALA A 202 13.07 13.90 -33.28
C ALA A 202 12.40 15.03 -34.09
N HIS A 203 13.25 15.77 -34.82
CA HIS A 203 12.97 16.89 -35.73
C HIS A 203 12.86 18.26 -35.04
N GLN A 204 13.65 19.29 -35.40
CA GLN A 204 14.09 19.69 -36.74
C GLN A 204 15.49 20.33 -36.71
N SER A 205 16.23 20.07 -37.79
CA SER A 205 17.39 20.83 -38.27
C SER A 205 17.03 22.24 -38.73
#